data_AF-A0A3Q9IF34-F1
#
_entry.id   AF-A0A3Q9IF34-F1
#
_cell.length_a   1.000
_cell.length_b   1.000
_cell.length_c   1.000
_cell.angle_alpha   90.00
_cell.angle_beta   90.00
_cell.angle_gamma   90.00
#
_symmetry.space_group_name_H-M   'P 1'
#
loop_
_entity.id
_entity.type
_entity.pdbx_description
1 polymer ?
#
loop_
_entity_poly.entity_id
_entity_poly.type
_entity_poly.pdbx_seq_one_letter_code
_entity_poly.pdbx_strand_id
1 'polypeptide(L)'
;MSIASDESSLSRAGVRIAADFLLRWSVAALERHQGDLLEAIVFACLAAENLRYPAEANSSLQPLTVKQIAASLQQPYETVRRRFIALHAQGSIRRTKDGYVACLLENSDSEEDARDQLRQVRRLVRELAAVGIRA
;
A
#
# COMPACT_ATOMS: atom_id res chain seq x y z
N MET A 1 7.70 -37.84 12.95
CA MET A 1 7.64 -36.36 13.00
C MET A 1 6.65 -35.96 11.92
N SER A 2 5.40 -35.75 12.35
CA SER A 2 4.19 -35.86 11.51
C SER A 2 3.99 -34.59 10.68
N ILE A 3 3.52 -34.72 9.45
CA ILE A 3 3.29 -33.65 8.45
C ILE A 3 2.63 -32.38 9.05
N ALA A 4 1.73 -32.55 10.03
CA ALA A 4 1.09 -31.44 10.75
C ALA A 4 2.05 -30.53 11.56
N SER A 5 3.16 -31.08 12.07
CA SER A 5 4.18 -30.30 12.79
C SER A 5 4.99 -29.40 11.86
N ASP A 6 5.18 -29.85 10.60
CA ASP A 6 5.94 -29.14 9.58
C ASP A 6 5.11 -27.98 9.00
N GLU A 7 3.83 -28.23 8.69
CA GLU A 7 2.87 -27.23 8.22
C GLU A 7 2.63 -26.10 9.25
N SER A 8 2.54 -26.46 10.54
CA SER A 8 2.47 -25.49 11.64
C SER A 8 3.73 -24.63 11.75
N SER A 9 4.90 -25.21 11.45
CA SER A 9 6.17 -24.48 11.48
C SER A 9 6.30 -23.50 10.32
N LEU A 10 5.88 -23.91 9.11
CA LEU A 10 5.81 -23.08 7.91
C LEU A 10 4.84 -21.92 8.10
N SER A 11 3.66 -22.17 8.67
CA SER A 11 2.68 -21.12 8.98
C SER A 11 3.26 -20.06 9.91
N ARG A 12 3.93 -20.46 11.01
CA ARG A 12 4.58 -19.50 11.92
C ARG A 12 5.70 -18.71 11.24
N ALA A 13 6.50 -19.36 10.41
CA ALA A 13 7.57 -18.70 9.65
C ALA A 13 6.99 -17.66 8.68
N GLY A 14 5.95 -18.03 7.94
CA GLY A 14 5.24 -17.14 7.03
C GLY A 14 4.62 -15.93 7.73
N VAL A 15 3.93 -16.15 8.86
CA VAL A 15 3.37 -15.06 9.68
C VAL A 15 4.46 -14.11 10.16
N ARG A 16 5.60 -14.63 10.64
CA ARG A 16 6.72 -13.80 11.10
C ARG A 16 7.27 -12.93 9.97
N ILE A 17 7.46 -13.50 8.78
CA ILE A 17 7.97 -12.78 7.61
C ILE A 17 6.98 -11.71 7.17
N ALA A 18 5.68 -12.04 7.10
CA ALA A 18 4.63 -11.09 6.73
C ALA A 18 4.51 -9.95 7.75
N ALA A 19 4.56 -10.24 9.05
CA ALA A 19 4.53 -9.24 10.11
C ALA A 19 5.74 -8.30 10.05
N ASP A 20 6.93 -8.84 9.84
CA ASP A 20 8.17 -8.08 9.71
C ASP A 20 8.16 -7.18 8.46
N PHE A 21 7.59 -7.66 7.34
CA PHE A 21 7.30 -6.82 6.17
C PHE A 21 6.31 -5.70 6.49
N LEU A 22 5.16 -6.02 7.11
CA LEU A 22 4.13 -5.04 7.45
C LEU A 22 4.67 -3.95 8.38
N LEU A 23 5.44 -4.32 9.40
CA LEU A 23 6.04 -3.35 10.33
C LEU A 23 7.04 -2.43 9.64
N ARG A 24 7.92 -2.97 8.79
CA ARG A 24 8.85 -2.13 8.00
C ARG A 24 8.12 -1.18 7.07
N TRP A 25 7.08 -1.67 6.42
CA TRP A 25 6.23 -0.84 5.57
C TRP A 25 5.57 0.27 6.38
N SER A 26 5.01 -0.05 7.56
CA SER A 26 4.38 0.94 8.43
C SER A 26 5.34 2.01 8.93
N VAL A 27 6.59 1.66 9.26
CA VAL A 27 7.60 2.64 9.68
C VAL A 27 7.91 3.61 8.54
N ALA A 28 8.20 3.10 7.34
CA ALA A 28 8.46 3.96 6.17
C ALA A 28 7.24 4.83 5.81
N ALA A 29 6.04 4.25 5.91
CA ALA A 29 4.78 4.94 5.67
C ALA A 29 4.54 6.08 6.68
N LEU A 30 4.84 5.86 7.96
CA LEU A 30 4.74 6.87 9.01
C LEU A 30 5.73 8.02 8.78
N GLU A 31 6.97 7.72 8.39
CA GLU A 31 7.98 8.73 8.07
C GLU A 31 7.51 9.64 6.91
N ARG A 32 6.95 9.04 5.85
CA ARG A 32 6.41 9.77 4.68
C ARG A 32 5.22 10.66 5.02
N HIS A 33 4.31 10.16 5.85
CA HIS A 33 3.04 10.83 6.17
C HIS A 33 3.07 11.55 7.52
N GLN A 34 4.25 12.03 7.93
CA GLN A 34 4.42 12.88 9.13
C GLN A 34 3.81 12.27 10.41
N GLY A 35 3.84 10.95 10.52
CA GLY A 35 3.27 10.18 11.63
C GLY A 35 1.77 9.89 11.53
N ASP A 36 1.04 10.35 10.51
CA ASP A 36 -0.37 9.97 10.30
C ASP A 36 -0.46 8.63 9.54
N LEU A 37 -0.53 7.53 10.29
CA LEU A 37 -0.71 6.19 9.71
C LEU A 37 -1.99 6.07 8.89
N LEU A 38 -3.06 6.78 9.26
CA LEU A 38 -4.32 6.71 8.55
C LEU A 38 -4.20 7.43 7.19
N GLU A 39 -3.48 8.54 7.12
CA GLU A 39 -3.13 9.18 5.85
C GLU A 39 -2.37 8.21 4.93
N ALA A 40 -1.39 7.48 5.48
CA ALA A 40 -0.65 6.50 4.72
C ALA A 40 -1.52 5.33 4.21
N ILE A 41 -2.42 4.81 5.04
CA ILE A 41 -3.36 3.75 4.65
C ILE A 41 -4.35 4.25 3.59
N VAL A 42 -4.83 5.50 3.72
CA VAL A 42 -5.70 6.14 2.72
C VAL A 42 -4.99 6.25 1.38
N PHE A 43 -3.75 6.72 1.37
CA PHE A 43 -2.93 6.80 0.16
C PHE A 43 -2.68 5.41 -0.45
N ALA A 44 -2.28 4.43 0.37
CA ALA A 44 -2.02 3.07 -0.07
C ALA A 44 -3.25 2.40 -0.69
N CYS A 45 -4.45 2.62 -0.12
CA CYS A 45 -5.70 2.09 -0.66
C CYS A 45 -6.02 2.70 -2.03
N LEU A 46 -5.87 4.02 -2.18
CA LEU A 46 -6.04 4.69 -3.46
C LEU A 46 -5.04 4.18 -4.51
N ALA A 47 -3.76 4.11 -4.14
CA ALA A 47 -2.69 3.65 -5.02
C ALA A 47 -2.88 2.19 -5.45
N ALA A 48 -3.29 1.30 -4.54
CA ALA A 48 -3.55 -0.10 -4.85
C ALA A 48 -4.65 -0.29 -5.89
N GLU A 49 -5.78 0.43 -5.76
CA GLU A 49 -6.86 0.36 -6.74
C GLU A 49 -6.48 0.99 -8.08
N ASN A 50 -5.68 2.07 -8.07
CA ASN A 50 -5.16 2.70 -9.27
C ASN A 50 -4.19 1.80 -10.06
N LEU A 51 -3.52 0.86 -9.38
CA LEU A 51 -2.58 -0.10 -9.97
C LEU A 51 -3.18 -1.50 -10.23
N ARG A 52 -4.43 -1.74 -9.82
CA ARG A 52 -5.08 -3.05 -9.82
C ARG A 52 -5.21 -3.67 -11.21
N TYR A 53 -5.30 -2.84 -12.24
CA TYR A 53 -5.32 -3.28 -13.62
C TYR A 53 -3.97 -2.92 -14.25
N PRO A 54 -3.13 -3.91 -14.62
CA PRO A 54 -1.89 -3.61 -15.31
C PRO A 54 -2.25 -2.82 -16.57
N ALA A 55 -1.66 -1.64 -16.69
CA ALA A 55 -1.92 -0.74 -17.80
C ALA A 55 -1.64 -1.49 -19.12
N GLU A 56 -2.69 -1.96 -19.78
CA GLU A 56 -2.70 -1.84 -21.24
C GLU A 56 -2.38 -0.38 -21.52
N ALA A 57 -1.44 -0.11 -22.43
CA ALA A 57 -0.59 1.09 -22.49
C ALA A 57 -1.31 2.48 -22.48
N ASN A 58 -2.64 2.54 -22.42
CA ASN A 58 -3.48 3.72 -22.34
C ASN A 58 -4.57 3.67 -21.23
N SER A 59 -4.46 2.76 -20.26
CA SER A 59 -5.44 2.64 -19.16
C SER A 59 -5.30 3.83 -18.22
N SER A 60 -6.26 4.76 -18.26
CA SER A 60 -6.34 5.85 -17.29
C SER A 60 -6.49 5.29 -15.88
N LEU A 61 -5.70 5.78 -14.92
CA LEU A 61 -5.88 5.46 -13.49
C LEU A 61 -7.34 5.64 -13.10
N GLN A 62 -7.94 4.65 -12.45
CA GLN A 62 -9.36 4.69 -12.07
C GLN A 62 -9.58 5.68 -10.93
N PRO A 63 -10.27 6.82 -11.14
CA PRO A 63 -10.47 7.79 -10.08
C PRO A 63 -11.37 7.23 -8.97
N LEU A 64 -11.04 7.52 -7.72
CA LEU A 64 -11.86 7.15 -6.57
C LEU A 64 -12.31 8.37 -5.77
N THR A 65 -13.52 8.29 -5.25
CA THR A 65 -14.09 9.31 -4.36
C THR A 65 -13.70 9.06 -2.91
N VAL A 66 -13.71 10.13 -2.12
CA VAL A 66 -13.52 10.07 -0.65
C VAL A 66 -14.51 9.08 -0.02
N LYS A 67 -15.76 9.05 -0.51
CA LYS A 67 -16.81 8.16 0.00
C LYS A 67 -16.48 6.67 -0.24
N GLN A 68 -15.93 6.33 -1.40
CA GLN A 68 -15.52 4.95 -1.70
C GLN A 68 -14.38 4.48 -0.78
N ILE A 69 -13.37 5.33 -0.56
CA ILE A 69 -12.27 4.99 0.36
C ILE A 69 -12.76 4.92 1.81
N ALA A 70 -13.59 5.86 2.26
CA ALA A 70 -14.17 5.84 3.60
C ALA A 70 -14.99 4.57 3.88
N ALA A 71 -15.79 4.13 2.89
CA ALA A 71 -16.53 2.88 2.98
C ALA A 71 -15.59 1.66 3.03
N SER A 72 -14.55 1.63 2.19
CA SER A 72 -13.56 0.56 2.15
C SER A 72 -12.81 0.40 3.48
N LEU A 73 -12.38 1.51 4.07
CA LEU A 73 -11.64 1.54 5.33
C LEU A 73 -12.54 1.50 6.58
N GLN A 74 -13.86 1.52 6.39
CA GLN A 74 -14.85 1.64 7.48
C GLN A 74 -14.57 2.82 8.42
N GLN A 75 -14.17 3.95 7.84
CA GLN A 75 -13.85 5.18 8.57
C GLN A 75 -14.89 6.28 8.32
N PRO A 76 -15.05 7.26 9.23
CA PRO A 76 -15.92 8.40 8.99
C PRO A 76 -15.49 9.20 7.76
N TYR A 77 -16.46 9.68 6.98
CA TYR A 77 -16.20 10.44 5.76
C TYR A 77 -15.29 11.66 6.00
N GLU A 78 -15.60 12.48 7.01
CA GLU A 78 -14.78 13.67 7.32
C GLU A 78 -13.36 13.31 7.77
N THR A 79 -13.17 12.15 8.40
CA THR A 79 -11.84 11.65 8.75
C THR A 79 -11.01 11.42 7.49
N VAL A 80 -11.53 10.70 6.50
CA VAL A 80 -10.83 10.44 5.23
C VAL A 80 -10.70 11.71 4.39
N ARG A 81 -11.74 12.55 4.35
CA ARG A 81 -11.74 13.81 3.61
C ARG A 81 -10.59 14.73 4.02
N ARG A 82 -10.32 14.86 5.33
CA ARG A 82 -9.19 15.66 5.84
C ARG A 82 -7.84 15.18 5.33
N ARG A 83 -7.64 13.86 5.20
CA ARG A 83 -6.39 13.27 4.68
C ARG A 83 -6.28 13.43 3.17
N PHE A 84 -7.38 13.33 2.44
CA PHE A 84 -7.39 13.67 1.02
C PHE A 84 -6.97 15.13 0.77
N ILE A 85 -7.41 16.07 1.61
CA ILE A 85 -7.00 17.47 1.51
C ILE A 85 -5.48 17.60 1.72
N ALA A 86 -4.94 16.94 2.76
CA ALA A 86 -3.50 16.95 3.05
C ALA A 86 -2.69 16.30 1.91
N LEU A 87 -3.04 15.09 1.48
CA LEU A 87 -2.41 14.38 0.37
C LEU A 87 -2.45 15.18 -0.95
N HIS A 88 -3.55 15.88 -1.21
CA HIS A 88 -3.67 16.74 -2.39
C HIS A 88 -2.77 17.97 -2.28
N ALA A 89 -2.68 18.57 -1.09
CA ALA A 89 -1.79 19.70 -0.83
C ALA A 89 -0.30 19.31 -0.96
N GLN A 90 0.05 18.06 -0.62
CA GLN A 90 1.37 17.48 -0.77
C GLN A 90 1.69 17.05 -2.22
N GLY A 91 0.71 17.06 -3.13
CA GLY A 91 0.89 16.58 -4.51
C GLY A 91 0.95 15.06 -4.66
N SER A 92 0.68 14.29 -3.59
CA SER A 92 0.64 12.82 -3.64
C SER A 92 -0.59 12.29 -4.39
N ILE A 93 -1.66 13.08 -4.43
CA ILE A 93 -2.88 12.77 -5.19
C ILE A 93 -3.33 13.99 -5.99
N ARG A 94 -3.99 13.73 -7.11
CA ARG A 94 -4.57 14.77 -7.96
C ARG A 94 -6.06 14.57 -8.12
N ARG A 95 -6.80 15.67 -8.06
CA ARG A 95 -8.24 15.68 -8.30
C ARG A 95 -8.54 15.55 -9.80
N THR A 96 -9.54 14.75 -10.13
CA THR A 96 -10.11 14.60 -11.47
C THR A 96 -11.60 14.99 -11.44
N LYS A 97 -12.28 14.94 -12.59
CA LYS A 97 -13.74 15.16 -12.66
C LYS A 97 -14.54 14.08 -11.90
N ASP A 98 -14.00 12.86 -11.79
CA ASP A 98 -14.70 11.69 -11.26
C ASP A 98 -14.20 11.27 -9.86
N GLY A 99 -13.16 11.93 -9.32
CA GLY A 99 -12.59 11.58 -8.02
C GLY A 99 -11.16 12.07 -7.86
N TYR A 100 -10.31 11.21 -7.30
CA TYR A 100 -8.87 11.43 -7.15
C TYR A 100 -8.10 10.24 -7.69
N VAL A 101 -6.87 10.50 -8.13
CA VAL A 101 -5.89 9.49 -8.55
C VAL A 101 -4.57 9.71 -7.80
N ALA A 102 -3.81 8.64 -7.58
CA ALA A 102 -2.49 8.68 -6.96
C ALA A 102 -1.41 9.10 -7.96
N CYS A 103 -0.51 9.99 -7.52
CA CYS A 103 0.60 10.52 -8.31
C CYS A 103 1.90 9.72 -8.05
N LEU A 104 1.87 8.43 -8.38
CA LEU A 104 2.91 7.44 -8.01
C LEU A 104 4.30 7.67 -8.62
N LEU A 105 4.40 8.35 -9.76
CA LEU A 105 5.66 8.58 -10.49
C LEU A 105 5.75 10.02 -11.04
N GLU A 106 4.91 10.93 -10.54
CA GLU A 106 4.87 12.30 -11.05
C GLU A 106 5.93 13.20 -10.36
N ASN A 107 6.52 12.76 -9.24
CA ASN A 107 7.52 13.49 -8.46
C ASN A 107 8.72 12.59 -8.07
N SER A 108 9.89 13.19 -7.85
CA SER A 108 11.15 12.50 -7.52
C SER A 108 11.05 11.68 -6.22
N ASP A 109 10.44 12.23 -5.19
CA ASP A 109 10.22 11.54 -3.91
C ASP A 109 9.36 10.28 -4.11
N SER A 110 8.33 10.36 -4.97
CA SER A 110 7.48 9.21 -5.31
C SER A 110 8.24 8.08 -6.00
N GLU A 111 9.28 8.37 -6.78
CA GLU A 111 10.11 7.33 -7.40
C GLU A 111 10.98 6.57 -6.39
N GLU A 112 11.62 7.30 -5.46
CA GLU A 112 12.42 6.69 -4.40
C GLU A 112 11.53 5.83 -3.49
N ASP A 113 10.38 6.36 -3.15
CA ASP A 113 9.32 5.68 -2.42
C ASP A 113 8.84 4.39 -3.11
N ALA A 114 8.64 4.43 -4.43
CA ALA A 114 8.26 3.27 -5.22
C ALA A 114 9.38 2.22 -5.28
N ARG A 115 10.64 2.66 -5.42
CA ARG A 115 11.81 1.78 -5.36
C ARG A 115 11.93 1.10 -4.00
N ASP A 116 11.64 1.82 -2.92
CA ASP A 116 11.72 1.31 -1.56
C ASP A 116 10.64 0.29 -1.28
N GLN A 117 9.41 0.58 -1.71
CA GLN A 117 8.33 -0.39 -1.68
C GLN A 117 8.70 -1.66 -2.45
N LEU A 118 9.26 -1.52 -3.65
CA LEU A 118 9.69 -2.66 -4.47
C LEU A 118 10.83 -3.46 -3.79
N ARG A 119 11.79 -2.78 -3.14
CA ARG A 119 12.84 -3.43 -2.35
C ARG A 119 12.25 -4.27 -1.21
N GLN A 120 11.27 -3.73 -0.48
CA GLN A 120 10.60 -4.43 0.61
C GLN A 120 9.80 -5.64 0.12
N VAL A 121 9.02 -5.49 -0.97
CA VAL A 121 8.24 -6.59 -1.57
C VAL A 121 9.15 -7.69 -2.10
N ARG A 122 10.23 -7.34 -2.82
CA ARG A 122 11.23 -8.33 -3.30
C ARG A 122 11.92 -9.07 -2.15
N ARG A 123 12.13 -8.40 -1.01
CA ARG A 123 12.66 -9.04 0.19
C ARG A 123 11.65 -10.02 0.78
N LEU A 124 10.39 -9.62 0.95
CA LEU A 124 9.30 -10.50 1.40
C LEU A 124 9.21 -11.77 0.54
N VAL A 125 9.13 -11.64 -0.79
CA VAL A 125 9.01 -12.78 -1.70
C VAL A 125 10.22 -13.73 -1.58
N ARG A 126 11.44 -13.19 -1.47
CA ARG A 126 12.65 -14.01 -1.28
C ARG A 126 12.65 -14.74 0.07
N GLU A 127 12.23 -14.08 1.14
CA GLU A 127 12.16 -14.67 2.49
C GLU A 127 11.10 -15.77 2.56
N LEU A 128 9.93 -15.57 1.92
CA LEU A 128 8.89 -16.60 1.80
C LEU A 128 9.38 -17.81 1.00
N ALA A 129 10.03 -17.57 -0.15
CA ALA A 129 10.58 -18.65 -0.98
C ALA A 129 11.65 -19.47 -0.24
N ALA A 130 12.50 -18.81 0.57
CA ALA A 130 13.55 -19.48 1.35
C ALA A 130 12.99 -20.43 2.42
N VAL A 131 11.77 -20.21 2.89
CA VAL A 131 11.08 -21.12 3.82
C VAL A 131 10.13 -22.09 3.12
N GLY A 132 10.15 -22.17 1.79
CA GLY A 132 9.33 -23.10 1.02
C GLY A 132 7.89 -22.65 0.75
N ILE A 133 7.54 -21.40 1.08
CA ILE A 133 6.23 -20.82 0.76
C ILE A 133 6.31 -20.21 -0.64
N ARG A 134 5.47 -20.72 -1.56
CA ARG A 134 5.32 -20.13 -2.91
C ARG A 134 4.41 -18.91 -2.81
N ALA A 135 4.90 -17.78 -3.32
CA ALA A 135 4.21 -16.49 -3.40
C ALA A 135 3.79 -16.19 -4.85
#